data_AF-A0A2G9XLT2-F1
#
_entry.id   AF-A0A2G9XLT2-F1
#
_cell.length_a   1.000
_cell.length_b   1.000
_cell.length_c   1.000
_cell.angle_alpha   90.00
_cell.angle_beta   90.00
_cell.angle_gamma   90.00
#
_symmetry.space_group_name_H-M   'P 1'
#
loop_
_entity.id
_entity.type
_entity.pdbx_description
1 polymer ?
#
loop_
_entity_poly.entity_id
_entity_poly.type
_entity_poly.pdbx_seq_one_letter_code
_entity_poly.pdbx_strand_id
1 'polypeptide(L)'
;MSAGKQRRISEIKNRKKKKSKRRFLLSLIIVASFCFLVFFFVTLFNYLYPPIAGKGTVAGKKEKERAVLYFSDANERFLVPEKRYIPRGKNDVEKATQLVKALLEGSKTGLVDTFPKNVNLQSVKIEGSETVYVSFGKNLVKYHPGGSTSEMATIYSLTNTLTANIMAVKKVKILIEGKEVESLKGHIDLRYPFTMNKDLLAPGSREG
;
A
#
# COMPACT_ATOMS: atom_id res chain seq x y z
N MET A 1 -72.00 53.27 21.97
CA MET A 1 -71.52 51.89 22.23
C MET A 1 -70.38 51.94 23.27
N SER A 2 -70.50 51.18 24.36
CA SER A 2 -69.84 51.39 25.67
C SER A 2 -68.31 51.13 25.72
N ALA A 3 -67.60 52.02 26.45
CA ALA A 3 -66.14 52.04 26.70
C ALA A 3 -65.56 50.76 27.33
N GLY A 4 -66.38 49.92 27.97
CA GLY A 4 -65.95 48.64 28.54
C GLY A 4 -65.54 47.59 27.49
N LYS A 5 -66.12 47.65 26.28
CA LYS A 5 -65.83 46.71 25.20
C LYS A 5 -64.46 46.96 24.57
N GLN A 6 -64.07 48.24 24.44
CA GLN A 6 -62.78 48.65 23.86
C GLN A 6 -61.58 48.28 24.75
N ARG A 7 -61.69 48.44 26.08
CA ARG A 7 -60.63 48.04 27.03
C ARG A 7 -60.35 46.53 26.99
N ARG A 8 -61.39 45.69 27.03
CA ARG A 8 -61.24 44.21 26.94
C ARG A 8 -60.62 43.76 25.61
N ILE A 9 -60.97 44.39 24.49
CA ILE A 9 -60.37 44.09 23.18
C ILE A 9 -58.88 44.47 23.16
N SER A 10 -58.50 45.61 23.76
CA SER A 10 -57.10 46.06 23.83
C SER A 10 -56.23 45.14 24.70
N GLU A 11 -56.74 44.65 25.84
CA GLU A 11 -56.04 43.69 26.70
C GLU A 11 -55.85 42.32 26.03
N ILE A 12 -56.88 41.82 25.33
CA ILE A 12 -56.80 40.56 24.57
C ILE A 12 -55.78 40.72 23.42
N LYS A 13 -55.78 41.87 22.73
CA LYS A 13 -54.83 42.16 21.65
C LYS A 13 -53.39 42.24 22.18
N ASN A 14 -53.16 42.86 23.33
CA ASN A 14 -51.84 42.95 23.96
C ASN A 14 -51.35 41.59 24.49
N ARG A 15 -52.23 40.75 25.09
CA ARG A 15 -51.90 39.38 25.49
C ARG A 15 -51.58 38.48 24.29
N LYS A 16 -52.33 38.60 23.19
CA LYS A 16 -52.04 37.89 21.92
C LYS A 16 -50.71 38.36 21.31
N LYS A 17 -50.42 39.67 21.31
CA LYS A 17 -49.16 40.25 20.82
C LYS A 17 -47.95 39.80 21.65
N LYS A 18 -48.07 39.74 22.98
CA LYS A 18 -47.01 39.24 23.89
C LYS A 18 -46.74 37.73 23.70
N LYS A 19 -47.79 36.92 23.50
CA LYS A 19 -47.65 35.48 23.19
C LYS A 19 -47.02 35.23 21.81
N SER A 20 -47.38 36.01 20.79
CA SER A 20 -46.77 35.94 19.45
C SER A 20 -45.30 36.34 19.47
N LYS A 21 -44.94 37.43 20.16
CA LYS A 21 -43.53 37.84 20.34
C LYS A 21 -42.69 36.77 21.05
N ARG A 22 -43.22 36.09 22.07
CA ARG A 22 -42.51 35.00 22.76
C ARG A 22 -42.31 33.77 21.86
N ARG A 23 -43.29 33.39 21.05
CA ARG A 23 -43.15 32.31 20.06
C ARG A 23 -42.14 32.66 18.96
N PHE A 24 -42.12 33.92 18.53
CA PHE A 24 -41.14 34.43 17.57
C PHE A 24 -39.71 34.44 18.13
N LEU A 25 -39.53 34.82 19.39
CA LEU A 25 -38.23 34.75 20.08
C LEU A 25 -37.76 33.31 20.26
N LEU A 26 -38.66 32.39 20.64
CA LEU A 26 -38.33 30.96 20.75
C LEU A 26 -37.96 30.36 19.39
N SER A 27 -38.67 30.71 18.32
CA SER A 27 -38.29 30.25 16.97
C SER A 27 -36.94 30.81 16.53
N LEU A 28 -36.62 32.06 16.87
CA LEU A 28 -35.30 32.65 16.57
C LEU A 28 -34.16 31.91 17.27
N ILE A 29 -34.34 31.55 18.55
CA ILE A 29 -33.33 30.81 19.31
C ILE A 29 -33.13 29.40 18.74
N ILE A 30 -34.21 28.73 18.34
CA ILE A 30 -34.14 27.39 17.73
C ILE A 30 -33.38 27.46 16.40
N VAL A 31 -33.68 28.45 15.57
CA VAL A 31 -32.97 28.64 14.29
C VAL A 31 -31.49 28.94 14.52
N ALA A 32 -31.16 29.84 15.46
CA ALA A 32 -29.76 30.15 15.79
C ALA A 32 -29.00 28.92 16.32
N SER A 33 -29.63 28.13 17.19
CA SER A 33 -29.06 26.88 17.71
C SER A 33 -28.83 25.87 16.58
N PHE A 34 -29.79 25.70 15.68
CA PHE A 34 -29.64 24.80 14.53
C PHE A 34 -28.51 25.24 13.60
N CYS A 35 -28.40 26.53 13.28
CA CYS A 35 -27.29 27.08 12.50
C CYS A 35 -25.94 26.85 13.18
N PHE A 36 -25.87 27.07 14.50
CA PHE A 36 -24.66 26.79 15.28
C PHE A 36 -24.30 25.30 15.24
N LEU A 37 -25.28 24.40 15.36
CA LEU A 37 -25.08 22.96 15.34
C LEU A 37 -24.57 22.48 13.98
N VAL A 38 -25.16 22.99 12.88
CA VAL A 38 -24.69 22.72 11.51
C VAL A 38 -23.27 23.26 11.32
N PHE A 39 -23.00 24.50 11.72
CA PHE A 39 -21.66 25.09 11.62
C PHE A 39 -20.64 24.27 12.42
N PHE A 40 -20.95 23.95 13.68
CA PHE A 40 -20.11 23.14 14.55
C PHE A 40 -19.81 21.78 13.93
N PHE A 41 -20.83 21.08 13.41
CA PHE A 41 -20.64 19.81 12.72
C PHE A 41 -19.78 19.95 11.47
N VAL A 42 -19.97 21.00 10.65
CA VAL A 42 -19.13 21.24 9.47
C VAL A 42 -17.68 21.50 9.87
N THR A 43 -17.44 22.33 10.89
CA THR A 43 -16.07 22.57 11.39
C THR A 43 -15.46 21.32 12.01
N LEU A 44 -16.23 20.54 12.77
CA LEU A 44 -15.75 19.32 13.42
C LEU A 44 -15.46 18.24 12.37
N PHE A 45 -16.32 18.08 11.37
CA PHE A 45 -16.07 17.20 10.23
C PHE A 45 -14.87 17.67 9.44
N ASN A 46 -14.69 18.97 9.18
CA ASN A 46 -13.49 19.46 8.48
C ASN A 46 -12.20 19.27 9.31
N TYR A 47 -12.29 19.30 10.64
CA TYR A 47 -11.14 19.05 11.52
C TYR A 47 -10.79 17.56 11.60
N LEU A 48 -11.80 16.69 11.73
CA LEU A 48 -11.62 15.23 11.82
C LEU A 48 -11.41 14.56 10.44
N TYR A 49 -11.99 15.14 9.39
CA TYR A 49 -12.01 14.65 8.01
C TYR A 49 -11.81 15.85 7.05
N PRO A 50 -10.58 16.41 6.98
CA PRO A 50 -10.31 17.56 6.12
C PRO A 50 -10.72 17.29 4.67
N PRO A 51 -11.53 18.17 4.05
CA PRO A 51 -11.99 17.99 2.69
C PRO A 51 -10.79 18.05 1.73
N ILE A 52 -10.61 16.99 0.96
CA ILE A 52 -9.52 16.81 -0.01
C ILE A 52 -9.82 17.64 -1.26
N ALA A 53 -9.87 18.96 -1.11
CA ALA A 53 -10.05 19.89 -2.21
C ALA A 53 -9.17 21.13 -2.02
N GLY A 54 -7.97 21.05 -2.60
CA GLY A 54 -7.32 22.24 -3.15
C GLY A 54 -6.17 22.88 -2.38
N LYS A 55 -5.12 22.11 -2.06
CA LYS A 55 -3.71 22.52 -2.20
C LYS A 55 -2.87 21.27 -2.46
N GLY A 56 -2.29 21.18 -3.66
CA GLY A 56 -1.61 19.99 -4.15
C GLY A 56 -0.23 19.74 -3.54
N THR A 57 0.14 18.44 -3.59
CA THR A 57 1.50 17.86 -3.77
C THR A 57 2.45 17.96 -2.56
N VAL A 58 2.94 16.89 -1.91
CA VAL A 58 3.38 15.57 -2.40
C VAL A 58 3.21 14.50 -1.30
N ALA A 59 2.05 13.87 -1.21
CA ALA A 59 1.96 12.48 -0.76
C ALA A 59 1.32 11.74 -1.92
N GLY A 60 2.16 11.40 -2.90
CA GLY A 60 1.72 10.90 -4.20
C GLY A 60 0.66 9.81 -4.03
N LYS A 61 -0.49 10.00 -4.70
CA LYS A 61 -1.29 8.87 -5.16
C LYS A 61 -0.34 8.07 -6.04
N LYS A 62 0.44 7.16 -5.43
CA LYS A 62 1.44 6.37 -6.13
C LYS A 62 0.64 5.59 -7.16
N GLU A 63 0.77 5.99 -8.42
CA GLU A 63 0.22 5.21 -9.53
C GLU A 63 0.64 3.77 -9.30
N LYS A 64 -0.29 2.84 -9.44
CA LYS A 64 0.02 1.42 -9.30
C LYS A 64 0.23 0.84 -10.69
N GLU A 65 1.21 -0.05 -10.82
CA GLU A 65 1.41 -0.84 -12.02
C GLU A 65 1.23 -2.32 -11.70
N ARG A 66 0.82 -3.10 -12.71
CA ARG A 66 0.68 -4.55 -12.58
C ARG A 66 2.06 -5.19 -12.62
N ALA A 67 2.36 -6.04 -11.66
CA ALA A 67 3.58 -6.83 -11.57
C ALA A 67 3.27 -8.34 -11.46
N VAL A 68 4.25 -9.16 -11.83
CA VAL A 68 4.23 -10.62 -11.70
C VAL A 68 5.29 -11.04 -10.68
N LEU A 69 4.89 -11.60 -9.55
CA LEU A 69 5.79 -12.03 -8.48
C LEU A 69 5.79 -13.55 -8.45
N TYR A 70 6.95 -14.18 -8.29
CA TYR A 70 7.04 -15.65 -8.28
C TYR A 70 7.18 -16.16 -6.85
N PHE A 71 6.26 -17.00 -6.41
CA PHE A 71 6.28 -17.67 -5.10
C PHE A 71 6.35 -19.18 -5.27
N SER A 72 6.64 -19.90 -4.20
CA SER A 72 6.72 -21.36 -4.25
C SER A 72 5.33 -22.00 -4.19
N ASP A 73 5.14 -23.13 -4.89
CA ASP A 73 3.97 -23.99 -4.70
C ASP A 73 4.03 -24.69 -3.32
N ALA A 74 2.92 -25.33 -2.93
CA ALA A 74 2.79 -26.00 -1.64
C ALA A 74 3.78 -27.17 -1.45
N ASN A 75 4.33 -27.73 -2.54
CA ASN A 75 5.32 -28.81 -2.48
C ASN A 75 6.77 -28.33 -2.61
N GLU A 76 7.01 -27.02 -2.69
CA GLU A 76 8.34 -26.44 -2.90
C GLU A 76 9.08 -26.94 -4.15
N ARG A 77 8.34 -27.36 -5.17
CA ARG A 77 8.90 -27.89 -6.43
C ARG A 77 8.93 -26.85 -7.53
N PHE A 78 7.93 -25.98 -7.57
CA PHE A 78 7.75 -25.02 -8.66
C PHE A 78 7.49 -23.62 -8.16
N LEU A 79 7.88 -22.65 -8.98
CA LEU A 79 7.53 -21.25 -8.85
C LEU A 79 6.23 -20.98 -9.62
N VAL A 80 5.30 -20.34 -8.92
CA VAL A 80 3.98 -19.96 -9.41
C VAL A 80 3.88 -18.44 -9.49
N PRO A 81 3.43 -17.87 -10.62
CA PRO A 81 3.26 -16.44 -10.77
C PRO A 81 2.01 -15.94 -10.02
N GLU A 82 2.19 -14.93 -9.20
CA GLU A 82 1.17 -14.13 -8.55
C GLU A 82 1.13 -12.74 -9.19
N LYS A 83 -0.01 -12.37 -9.80
CA LYS A 83 -0.20 -11.03 -10.37
C LYS A 83 -0.65 -10.08 -9.27
N ARG A 84 0.08 -8.99 -9.05
CA ARG A 84 -0.21 -7.99 -8.01
C ARG A 84 0.05 -6.57 -8.49
N TYR A 85 -0.77 -5.62 -8.03
CA TYR A 85 -0.52 -4.19 -8.23
C TYR A 85 0.47 -3.66 -7.20
N ILE A 86 1.61 -3.16 -7.66
CA ILE A 86 2.63 -2.52 -6.82
C ILE A 86 2.70 -1.02 -7.10
N PRO A 87 3.20 -0.20 -6.16
CA PRO A 87 3.51 1.19 -6.46
C PRO A 87 4.46 1.29 -7.66
N ARG A 88 4.15 2.18 -8.62
CA ARG A 88 4.97 2.44 -9.79
C ARG A 88 6.29 3.08 -9.37
N GLY A 89 7.40 2.51 -9.82
CA GLY A 89 8.72 3.12 -9.68
C GLY A 89 8.92 4.25 -10.70
N LYS A 90 9.67 5.31 -10.34
CA LYS A 90 10.02 6.38 -11.29
C LYS A 90 11.06 5.94 -12.32
N ASN A 91 11.85 4.94 -11.99
CA ASN A 91 12.87 4.32 -12.84
C ASN A 91 12.99 2.83 -12.50
N ASP A 92 13.81 2.09 -13.25
CA ASP A 92 13.98 0.64 -13.09
C ASP A 92 14.53 0.26 -11.71
N VAL A 93 15.39 1.08 -11.11
CA VAL A 93 15.93 0.84 -9.75
C VAL A 93 14.83 0.95 -8.69
N GLU A 94 13.99 1.98 -8.77
CA GLU A 94 12.84 2.14 -7.88
C GLU A 94 11.81 1.02 -8.10
N LYS A 95 11.57 0.63 -9.36
CA LYS A 95 10.66 -0.48 -9.70
C LYS A 95 11.16 -1.80 -9.13
N ALA A 96 12.43 -2.13 -9.31
CA ALA A 96 13.08 -3.28 -8.71
C ALA A 96 12.95 -3.25 -7.18
N THR A 97 13.16 -2.08 -6.56
CA THR A 97 12.98 -1.90 -5.11
C THR A 97 11.55 -2.22 -4.66
N GLN A 98 10.52 -1.79 -5.41
CA GLN A 98 9.12 -2.11 -5.07
C GLN A 98 8.81 -3.60 -5.28
N LEU A 99 9.33 -4.23 -6.33
CA LEU A 99 9.17 -5.66 -6.58
C LEU A 99 9.77 -6.51 -5.45
N VAL A 100 11.01 -6.20 -5.03
CA VAL A 100 11.65 -6.95 -3.93
C VAL A 100 10.91 -6.73 -2.62
N LYS A 101 10.44 -5.51 -2.33
CA LYS A 101 9.59 -5.28 -1.15
C LYS A 101 8.30 -6.10 -1.20
N ALA A 102 7.66 -6.18 -2.36
CA ALA A 102 6.45 -6.98 -2.53
C ALA A 102 6.71 -8.49 -2.36
N LEU A 103 7.88 -9.01 -2.76
CA LEU A 103 8.29 -10.39 -2.45
C LEU A 103 8.48 -10.60 -0.94
N LEU A 104 9.15 -9.67 -0.26
CA LEU A 104 9.39 -9.75 1.19
C LEU A 104 8.11 -9.62 2.03
N GLU A 105 7.05 -9.00 1.49
CA GLU A 105 5.70 -8.97 2.09
C GLU A 105 4.96 -10.32 2.00
N GLY A 106 5.51 -11.28 1.26
CA GLY A 106 4.96 -12.61 1.06
C GLY A 106 3.82 -12.68 0.04
N SER A 107 3.34 -13.90 -0.19
CA SER A 107 2.20 -14.18 -1.07
C SER A 107 0.91 -13.63 -0.50
N LYS A 108 0.03 -13.14 -1.39
CA LYS A 108 -1.35 -12.74 -1.06
C LYS A 108 -2.40 -13.76 -1.52
N THR A 109 -1.97 -14.79 -2.24
CA THR A 109 -2.85 -15.87 -2.74
C THR A 109 -2.62 -17.20 -2.03
N GLY A 110 -1.86 -17.22 -0.93
CA GLY A 110 -1.61 -18.42 -0.14
C GLY A 110 -0.53 -19.35 -0.71
N LEU A 111 0.32 -18.85 -1.63
CA LEU A 111 1.52 -19.54 -2.06
C LEU A 111 2.58 -19.50 -0.95
N VAL A 112 3.57 -20.38 -1.02
CA VAL A 112 4.63 -20.48 -0.02
C VAL A 112 5.64 -19.35 -0.23
N ASP A 113 5.93 -18.62 0.86
CA ASP A 113 6.92 -17.54 0.87
C ASP A 113 8.32 -18.10 0.62
N THR A 114 9.05 -17.49 -0.31
CA THR A 114 10.41 -17.90 -0.69
C THR A 114 11.49 -17.18 0.12
N PHE A 115 11.12 -16.19 0.93
CA PHE A 115 12.05 -15.47 1.81
C PHE A 115 11.66 -15.73 3.27
N PRO A 116 12.65 -15.91 4.17
CA PRO A 116 12.34 -16.00 5.59
C PRO A 116 11.78 -14.68 6.12
N LYS A 117 11.04 -14.75 7.23
CA LYS A 117 10.54 -13.55 7.91
C LYS A 117 11.70 -12.67 8.39
N ASN A 118 11.45 -11.36 8.49
CA ASN A 118 12.40 -10.36 8.99
C ASN A 118 13.65 -10.15 8.12
N VAL A 119 13.57 -10.43 6.82
CA VAL A 119 14.60 -10.04 5.84
C VAL A 119 14.37 -8.59 5.42
N ASN A 120 15.45 -7.82 5.42
CA ASN A 120 15.44 -6.43 4.98
C ASN A 120 16.25 -6.27 3.70
N LEU A 121 15.65 -5.59 2.72
CA LEU A 121 16.35 -5.07 1.55
C LEU A 121 17.22 -3.87 1.95
N GLN A 122 18.51 -3.91 1.64
CA GLN A 122 19.43 -2.79 1.89
C GLN A 122 19.56 -1.87 0.68
N SER A 123 19.84 -2.42 -0.49
CA SER A 123 20.03 -1.61 -1.70
C SER A 123 19.72 -2.38 -2.96
N VAL A 124 19.32 -1.66 -4.00
CA VAL A 124 19.21 -2.14 -5.37
C VAL A 124 20.05 -1.23 -6.25
N LYS A 125 20.88 -1.81 -7.11
CA LYS A 125 21.67 -1.09 -8.11
C LYS A 125 21.56 -1.81 -9.45
N ILE A 126 21.59 -1.07 -10.55
CA ILE A 126 21.66 -1.65 -11.89
C ILE A 126 22.99 -1.18 -12.49
N GLU A 127 23.88 -2.12 -12.82
CA GLU A 127 25.18 -1.83 -13.41
C GLU A 127 25.36 -2.65 -14.69
N GLY A 128 26.13 -2.11 -15.65
CA GLY A 128 26.45 -2.80 -16.89
C GLY A 128 25.21 -3.24 -17.66
N SER A 129 24.35 -2.30 -18.02
CA SER A 129 23.15 -2.39 -18.88
C SER A 129 22.06 -3.44 -18.54
N GLU A 130 22.37 -4.58 -17.92
CA GLU A 130 21.46 -5.72 -17.78
C GLU A 130 21.51 -6.43 -16.43
N THR A 131 22.48 -6.12 -15.56
CA THR A 131 22.63 -6.81 -14.26
C THR A 131 22.11 -5.94 -13.12
N VAL A 132 21.16 -6.46 -12.35
CA VAL A 132 20.71 -5.84 -11.09
C VAL A 132 21.38 -6.51 -9.91
N TYR A 133 21.98 -5.69 -9.04
CA TYR A 133 22.60 -6.08 -7.78
C TYR A 133 21.63 -5.78 -6.65
N VAL A 134 21.22 -6.82 -5.94
CA VAL A 134 20.26 -6.73 -4.83
C VAL A 134 20.96 -7.13 -3.54
N SER A 135 21.12 -6.17 -2.64
CA SER A 135 21.75 -6.39 -1.34
C SER A 135 20.71 -6.57 -0.24
N PHE A 136 20.84 -7.64 0.52
CA PHE A 136 20.02 -7.91 1.71
C PHE A 136 20.86 -7.80 2.99
N GLY A 137 20.19 -7.59 4.13
CA GLY A 137 20.85 -7.71 5.43
C GLY A 137 21.17 -9.17 5.78
N LYS A 138 22.05 -9.37 6.78
CA LYS A 138 22.45 -10.69 7.30
C LYS A 138 21.30 -11.63 7.70
N ASN A 139 20.12 -11.09 7.95
CA ASN A 139 18.93 -11.86 8.31
C ASN A 139 18.52 -12.86 7.22
N LEU A 140 18.81 -12.56 5.95
CA LEU A 140 18.54 -13.50 4.87
C LEU A 140 19.30 -14.81 5.10
N VAL A 141 20.61 -14.73 5.33
CA VAL A 141 21.48 -15.89 5.62
C VAL A 141 21.15 -16.50 6.98
N LYS A 142 20.95 -15.67 8.01
CA LYS A 142 20.73 -16.15 9.38
C LYS A 142 19.47 -17.01 9.50
N TYR A 143 18.36 -16.54 8.94
CA TYR A 143 17.04 -17.16 9.08
C TYR A 143 16.62 -18.02 7.89
N HIS A 144 17.49 -18.17 6.88
CA HIS A 144 17.21 -19.07 5.77
C HIS A 144 17.02 -20.51 6.28
N PRO A 145 15.99 -21.25 5.84
CA PRO A 145 15.82 -22.66 6.21
C PRO A 145 16.98 -23.54 5.71
N GLY A 146 17.61 -23.14 4.59
CA GLY A 146 18.69 -23.90 3.95
C GLY A 146 18.15 -25.01 3.05
N GLY A 147 19.03 -25.93 2.64
CA GLY A 147 18.70 -26.94 1.65
C GLY A 147 18.69 -26.40 0.22
N SER A 148 19.09 -27.23 -0.74
CA SER A 148 19.18 -26.86 -2.16
C SER A 148 17.84 -26.37 -2.71
N THR A 149 16.74 -27.04 -2.35
CA THR A 149 15.38 -26.69 -2.82
C THR A 149 14.96 -25.30 -2.36
N SER A 150 15.07 -25.01 -1.05
CA SER A 150 14.65 -23.71 -0.54
C SER A 150 15.58 -22.59 -0.99
N GLU A 151 16.91 -22.83 -1.09
CA GLU A 151 17.84 -21.83 -1.66
C GLU A 151 17.51 -21.53 -3.13
N MET A 152 17.23 -22.56 -3.95
CA MET A 152 16.79 -22.36 -5.34
C MET A 152 15.48 -21.57 -5.39
N ALA A 153 14.51 -21.89 -4.54
CA ALA A 153 13.24 -21.18 -4.49
C ALA A 153 13.44 -19.68 -4.21
N THR A 154 14.26 -19.32 -3.23
CA THR A 154 14.59 -17.91 -2.91
C THR A 154 15.27 -17.20 -4.07
N ILE A 155 16.32 -17.81 -4.63
CA ILE A 155 17.14 -17.21 -5.69
C ILE A 155 16.30 -16.99 -6.95
N TYR A 156 15.55 -18.00 -7.39
CA TYR A 156 14.79 -17.91 -8.64
C TYR A 156 13.45 -17.20 -8.47
N SER A 157 12.86 -17.17 -7.27
CA SER A 157 11.73 -16.27 -6.96
C SER A 157 12.12 -14.82 -7.19
N LEU A 158 13.28 -14.40 -6.66
CA LEU A 158 13.82 -13.06 -6.88
C LEU A 158 14.17 -12.81 -8.34
N THR A 159 14.91 -13.74 -8.94
CA THR A 159 15.45 -13.60 -10.29
C THR A 159 14.34 -13.52 -11.33
N ASN A 160 13.41 -14.48 -11.31
CA ASN A 160 12.28 -14.52 -12.25
C ASN A 160 11.38 -13.30 -12.06
N THR A 161 11.14 -12.86 -10.82
CA THR A 161 10.36 -11.64 -10.55
C THR A 161 11.02 -10.40 -11.17
N LEU A 162 12.31 -10.16 -10.95
CA LEU A 162 12.95 -8.95 -11.48
C LEU A 162 13.01 -8.94 -13.01
N THR A 163 13.43 -10.05 -13.60
CA THR A 163 13.57 -10.21 -15.06
C THR A 163 12.22 -10.22 -15.79
N ALA A 164 11.14 -10.71 -15.19
CA ALA A 164 9.80 -10.69 -15.80
C ALA A 164 9.16 -9.29 -15.85
N ASN A 165 9.55 -8.39 -14.94
CA ASN A 165 8.90 -7.09 -14.78
C ASN A 165 9.74 -5.92 -15.30
N ILE A 166 11.05 -6.11 -15.50
CA ILE A 166 11.97 -5.06 -15.92
C ILE A 166 12.72 -5.55 -17.16
N MET A 167 12.30 -5.07 -18.33
CA MET A 167 12.81 -5.57 -19.61
C MET A 167 14.33 -5.41 -19.78
N ALA A 168 14.89 -4.33 -19.22
CA ALA A 168 16.33 -4.08 -19.23
C ALA A 168 17.12 -5.08 -18.36
N VAL A 169 16.52 -5.68 -17.33
CA VAL A 169 17.21 -6.60 -16.42
C VAL A 169 17.17 -8.02 -16.97
N LYS A 170 18.34 -8.60 -17.22
CA LYS A 170 18.50 -10.00 -17.65
C LYS A 170 19.16 -10.87 -16.59
N LYS A 171 19.95 -10.27 -15.70
CA LYS A 171 20.74 -10.96 -14.68
C LYS A 171 20.52 -10.34 -13.31
N VAL A 172 20.51 -11.18 -12.28
CA VAL A 172 20.36 -10.77 -10.87
C VAL A 172 21.54 -11.29 -10.06
N LYS A 173 22.27 -10.38 -9.42
CA LYS A 173 23.33 -10.69 -8.46
C LYS A 173 22.82 -10.43 -7.05
N ILE A 174 22.95 -11.42 -6.18
CA ILE A 174 22.55 -11.33 -4.78
C ILE A 174 23.78 -10.98 -3.93
N LEU A 175 23.63 -9.99 -3.06
CA LEU A 175 24.67 -9.55 -2.13
C LEU A 175 24.13 -9.63 -0.71
N ILE A 176 25.03 -9.86 0.26
CA ILE A 176 24.73 -9.81 1.68
C ILE A 176 25.58 -8.72 2.31
N GLU A 177 24.92 -7.74 2.93
CA GLU A 177 25.57 -6.57 3.52
C GLU A 177 26.50 -5.83 2.53
N GLY A 178 26.07 -5.77 1.27
CA GLY A 178 26.79 -5.14 0.16
C GLY A 178 27.99 -5.93 -0.35
N LYS A 179 28.22 -7.15 0.15
CA LYS A 179 29.35 -8.01 -0.21
C LYS A 179 28.89 -9.24 -0.96
N GLU A 180 29.77 -9.74 -1.83
CA GLU A 180 29.60 -11.05 -2.42
C GLU A 180 29.78 -12.14 -1.37
N VAL A 181 28.98 -13.19 -1.49
CA VAL A 181 29.04 -14.38 -0.64
C VAL A 181 29.00 -15.62 -1.51
N GLU A 182 29.50 -16.74 -1.00
CA GLU A 182 29.53 -17.99 -1.76
C GLU A 182 28.15 -18.66 -1.82
N SER A 183 27.34 -18.58 -0.76
CA SER A 183 26.00 -19.19 -0.69
C SER A 183 25.17 -18.57 0.44
N LEU A 184 23.86 -18.88 0.52
CA LEU A 184 23.06 -18.51 1.70
C LEU A 184 23.29 -19.53 2.83
N LYS A 185 23.30 -20.83 2.51
CA LYS A 185 23.43 -21.93 3.48
C LYS A 185 24.34 -23.07 3.03
N GLY A 186 25.05 -22.94 1.91
CA GLY A 186 26.06 -23.89 1.48
C GLY A 186 25.68 -24.76 0.27
N HIS A 187 24.48 -24.61 -0.31
CA HIS A 187 24.05 -25.50 -1.40
C HIS A 187 24.11 -24.88 -2.79
N ILE A 188 23.92 -23.56 -2.92
CA ILE A 188 23.90 -22.88 -4.22
C ILE A 188 24.99 -21.80 -4.27
N ASP A 189 25.79 -21.81 -5.35
CA ASP A 189 26.87 -20.86 -5.58
C ASP A 189 26.34 -19.49 -6.03
N LEU A 190 26.50 -18.46 -5.19
CA LEU A 190 26.07 -17.08 -5.41
C LEU A 190 27.18 -16.19 -6.03
N ARG A 191 28.35 -16.74 -6.36
CA ARG A 191 29.46 -15.98 -6.96
C ARG A 191 29.14 -15.47 -8.37
N TYR A 192 28.16 -16.04 -9.06
CA TYR A 192 27.75 -15.59 -10.39
C TYR A 192 26.31 -15.04 -10.39
N PRO A 193 26.00 -14.06 -11.27
CA PRO A 193 24.63 -13.61 -11.46
C PRO A 193 23.72 -14.69 -12.04
N PHE A 194 22.45 -14.68 -11.64
CA PHE A 194 21.42 -15.61 -12.09
C PHE A 194 20.57 -15.02 -13.20
N THR A 195 20.16 -15.86 -14.14
CA THR A 195 19.18 -15.54 -15.19
C THR A 195 17.84 -16.22 -14.87
N MET A 196 16.78 -15.78 -15.55
CA MET A 196 15.47 -16.43 -15.42
C MET A 196 15.59 -17.93 -15.69
N ASN A 197 15.03 -18.74 -14.79
CA ASN A 197 14.91 -20.18 -14.99
C ASN A 197 13.44 -20.54 -15.22
N LYS A 198 13.12 -20.94 -16.45
CA LYS A 198 11.76 -21.33 -16.87
C LYS A 198 11.39 -22.76 -16.46
N ASP A 199 12.37 -23.61 -16.21
CA ASP A 199 12.14 -25.01 -15.84
C ASP A 199 11.53 -25.13 -14.45
N LEU A 200 11.86 -24.17 -13.57
CA LEU A 200 11.27 -24.04 -12.24
C LEU A 200 9.85 -23.48 -12.26
N LEU A 201 9.34 -22.98 -13.38
CA LEU A 201 7.95 -22.52 -13.43
C LEU A 201 6.99 -23.71 -13.47
N ALA A 202 5.85 -23.58 -12.79
CA ALA A 202 4.78 -24.56 -12.88
C ALA A 202 4.36 -24.77 -14.35
N PRO A 203 4.02 -26.00 -14.79
CA PRO A 203 3.77 -26.31 -16.20
C PRO A 203 2.79 -25.37 -16.92
N GLY A 204 1.72 -24.93 -16.24
CA GLY A 204 0.74 -23.97 -16.80
C GLY A 204 1.17 -22.50 -16.81
N SER A 205 2.40 -22.20 -16.36
CA SER A 205 2.96 -20.83 -16.26
C SER A 205 4.11 -20.58 -17.22
N ARG A 206 4.46 -21.55 -18.07
CA ARG A 206 5.60 -21.48 -19.01
C ARG A 206 5.28 -20.79 -20.33
N GLU A 207 3.99 -20.61 -20.64
CA GLU A 207 3.48 -20.16 -21.95
C GLU A 207 3.07 -18.66 -21.99
N GLY A 208 3.37 -17.90 -20.94
CA GLY A 208 2.95 -16.49 -20.79
C GLY A 208 4.01 -15.45 -21.08
#